data_AF-A0A9Q1QBM9-F1
#
_entry.id   AF-A0A9Q1QBM9-F1
#
_cell.length_a   1.000
_cell.length_b   1.000
_cell.length_c   1.000
_cell.angle_alpha   90.00
_cell.angle_beta   90.00
_cell.angle_gamma   90.00
#
_symmetry.space_group_name_H-M   'P 1'
#
loop_
_entity.id
_entity.type
_entity.pdbx_description
1 polymer ?
#
loop_
_entity_poly.entity_id
_entity_poly.type
_entity_poly.pdbx_seq_one_letter_code
_entity_poly.pdbx_strand_id
1 'polypeptide(L)'
;MVDAVENIKPICKVEKVRVAGTIYDVPGIVARDRQQTLAIRWILEAAFKRRINYRISLEKCSFDEILDAYRKRGIARKKRENLHGLASANRSFAHFRWCSAGRRPRKGQRANKKDLPLTLRCADQQRAASHELVRDRGEETPVSDTEMVESEFLRLD
;
A
#
# COMPACT_ATOMS: atom_id res chain seq x y z
N MET A 1 6.80 -27.48 -3.18
CA MET A 1 5.90 -26.38 -3.63
C MET A 1 5.34 -25.56 -2.47
N VAL A 2 4.86 -26.17 -1.38
CA VAL A 2 4.29 -25.45 -0.22
C VAL A 2 5.27 -24.40 0.35
N ASP A 3 6.52 -24.79 0.57
CA ASP A 3 7.58 -23.89 1.08
C ASP A 3 7.83 -22.68 0.17
N ALA A 4 7.72 -22.86 -1.15
CA ALA A 4 7.90 -21.78 -2.12
C ALA A 4 6.80 -20.72 -1.99
N VAL A 5 5.55 -21.16 -1.80
CA VAL A 5 4.42 -20.26 -1.57
C VAL A 5 4.60 -19.53 -0.23
N GLU A 6 5.04 -20.22 0.81
CA GLU A 6 5.31 -19.62 2.13
C GLU A 6 6.33 -18.49 2.10
N ASN A 7 7.39 -18.64 1.30
CA ASN A 7 8.36 -17.57 1.11
C ASN A 7 7.75 -16.31 0.45
N ILE A 8 6.68 -16.43 -0.34
CA ILE A 8 6.07 -15.30 -1.04
C ILE A 8 4.88 -14.71 -0.26
N LYS A 9 4.28 -15.46 0.68
CA LYS A 9 3.14 -14.99 1.49
C LYS A 9 3.44 -13.62 2.14
N PRO A 10 2.70 -12.55 1.79
CA PRO A 10 2.85 -11.25 2.45
C PRO A 10 2.09 -11.21 3.77
N ILE A 11 2.69 -10.65 4.81
CA ILE A 11 2.03 -10.50 6.13
C ILE A 11 1.26 -9.18 6.20
N CYS A 12 1.81 -8.13 5.60
CA CYS A 12 1.23 -6.80 5.58
C CYS A 12 0.89 -6.35 4.15
N LYS A 13 -0.12 -5.47 4.07
CA LYS A 13 -0.49 -4.69 2.91
C LYS A 13 -0.43 -3.22 3.27
N VAL A 14 -0.46 -2.37 2.25
CA VAL A 14 -0.58 -0.93 2.39
C VAL A 14 -1.86 -0.50 1.69
N GLU A 15 -2.70 0.27 2.38
CA GLU A 15 -3.95 0.81 1.86
C GLU A 15 -3.89 2.34 1.81
N LYS A 16 -4.37 2.91 0.71
CA LYS A 16 -4.48 4.37 0.56
C LYS A 16 -5.69 4.87 1.32
N VAL A 17 -5.49 5.70 2.34
CA VAL A 17 -6.55 6.29 3.16
C VAL A 17 -6.49 7.80 3.02
N ARG A 18 -7.64 8.42 2.73
CA ARG A 18 -7.75 9.89 2.64
C ARG A 18 -8.10 10.46 4.03
N VAL A 19 -7.22 11.29 4.58
CA VAL A 19 -7.40 11.95 5.88
C VAL A 19 -7.15 13.44 5.71
N ALA A 20 -8.11 14.25 6.14
CA ALA A 20 -8.00 15.72 6.19
C ALA A 20 -7.52 16.42 4.89
N GLY A 21 -7.76 15.83 3.71
CA GLY A 21 -7.43 16.41 2.41
C GLY A 21 -6.22 15.75 1.71
N THR A 22 -5.39 15.02 2.46
CA THR A 22 -4.20 14.32 1.95
C THR A 22 -4.48 12.81 1.89
N ILE A 23 -3.74 12.08 1.05
CA ILE A 23 -3.81 10.62 0.92
C ILE A 23 -2.55 10.02 1.56
N TYR A 24 -2.75 9.13 2.53
CA TYR A 24 -1.66 8.44 3.23
C TYR A 24 -1.66 6.96 2.88
N ASP A 25 -0.47 6.39 2.85
CA ASP A 25 -0.24 4.95 2.74
C ASP A 25 -0.25 4.33 4.15
N VAL A 26 -1.35 3.65 4.47
CA VAL A 26 -1.60 3.09 5.80
C VAL A 26 -1.29 1.59 5.80
N PRO A 27 -0.35 1.10 6.63
CA PRO A 27 -0.07 -0.32 6.73
C PRO A 27 -1.18 -1.08 7.48
N GLY A 28 -1.47 -2.29 7.02
CA GLY A 28 -2.46 -3.20 7.61
C GLY A 28 -2.07 -4.66 7.46
N ILE A 29 -2.62 -5.52 8.32
CA ILE A 29 -2.39 -6.97 8.28
C ILE A 29 -3.30 -7.60 7.22
N VAL A 30 -2.78 -8.60 6.50
CA VAL A 30 -3.56 -9.37 5.51
C VAL A 30 -4.13 -10.62 6.17
N ALA A 31 -5.40 -10.92 5.93
CA ALA A 31 -6.04 -12.15 6.38
C ALA A 31 -5.42 -13.40 5.71
N ARG A 32 -5.28 -14.51 6.44
CA ARG A 32 -4.55 -15.72 6.01
C ARG A 32 -4.98 -16.26 4.65
N ASP A 33 -6.29 -16.34 4.39
CA ASP A 33 -6.82 -16.85 3.12
C ASP A 33 -6.36 -15.98 1.94
N ARG A 34 -6.40 -14.65 2.11
CA ARG A 34 -5.94 -13.68 1.11
C ARG A 34 -4.42 -13.72 0.92
N GLN A 35 -3.63 -14.06 1.94
CA GLN A 35 -2.18 -14.17 1.81
C GLN A 35 -1.79 -15.24 0.79
N GLN A 36 -2.48 -16.39 0.84
CA GLN A 36 -2.24 -17.49 -0.10
C GLN A 36 -2.65 -17.11 -1.52
N THR A 37 -3.83 -16.49 -1.69
CA THR A 37 -4.29 -16.01 -3.00
C THR A 37 -3.33 -14.98 -3.61
N LEU A 38 -2.83 -14.04 -2.82
CA LEU A 38 -1.87 -13.04 -3.29
C LEU A 38 -0.55 -13.66 -3.70
N ALA A 39 -0.04 -14.63 -2.93
CA ALA A 39 1.20 -15.32 -3.25
C ALA A 39 1.11 -16.06 -4.59
N ILE A 40 0.04 -16.83 -4.82
CA ILE A 40 -0.19 -17.54 -6.09
C ILE A 40 -0.32 -16.55 -7.24
N ARG A 41 -1.10 -15.48 -7.04
CA ARG A 41 -1.27 -14.43 -8.06
C ARG A 41 0.06 -13.79 -8.46
N TRP A 42 0.95 -13.51 -7.51
CA TRP A 42 2.24 -12.90 -7.82
C TRP A 42 3.19 -13.84 -8.56
N ILE A 43 3.14 -15.15 -8.27
CA ILE A 43 3.90 -16.15 -9.04
C ILE A 43 3.44 -16.14 -10.50
N LEU A 44 2.12 -16.16 -10.73
CA LEU A 44 1.56 -16.11 -12.09
C LEU A 44 1.90 -14.80 -12.81
N GLU A 45 1.74 -13.65 -12.15
CA GLU A 45 2.12 -12.34 -12.70
C GLU A 45 3.60 -12.29 -13.09
N ALA A 46 4.48 -12.87 -12.26
CA ALA A 46 5.90 -12.92 -12.54
C ALA A 46 6.24 -13.87 -13.70
N ALA A 47 5.59 -15.03 -13.79
CA ALA A 47 5.71 -15.94 -14.92
C ALA A 47 5.27 -15.29 -16.24
N PHE A 48 4.17 -14.52 -16.23
CA PHE A 48 3.73 -13.75 -17.40
C PHE A 48 4.75 -12.69 -17.83
N LYS A 49 5.35 -11.98 -16.88
CA LYS A 49 6.41 -10.99 -17.17
C LYS A 49 7.63 -11.64 -17.83
N ARG A 50 8.07 -12.80 -17.35
CA ARG A 50 9.17 -13.55 -17.97
C ARG A 50 8.84 -14.04 -19.38
N ARG A 51 7.61 -14.51 -19.59
CA ARG A 51 7.13 -14.96 -20.90
C ARG A 51 7.28 -13.88 -21.97
N ILE A 52 6.92 -12.64 -21.64
CA ILE A 52 7.03 -11.50 -22.57
C ILE A 52 8.49 -11.27 -22.99
N ASN A 53 9.42 -11.35 -22.04
CA ASN A 53 10.84 -11.06 -22.29
C ASN A 53 11.54 -12.14 -23.13
N TYR A 54 11.29 -13.41 -22.83
CA TYR A 54 12.07 -14.52 -23.40
C TYR A 54 11.32 -15.32 -24.49
N ARG A 55 10.03 -15.04 -24.75
CA ARG A 55 9.15 -15.82 -25.66
C ARG A 55 9.15 -17.33 -25.37
N ILE A 56 9.28 -17.72 -24.10
CA ILE A 56 9.28 -19.11 -23.65
C ILE A 56 7.83 -19.57 -23.33
N SER A 57 7.59 -20.89 -23.35
CA SER A 57 6.33 -21.48 -22.85
C SER A 57 6.05 -21.08 -21.40
N LEU A 58 4.77 -20.84 -21.09
CA LEU A 58 4.30 -20.43 -19.77
C LEU A 58 4.62 -21.47 -18.68
N GLU A 59 4.63 -22.75 -19.03
CA GLU A 59 4.91 -23.85 -18.11
C GLU A 59 6.34 -23.78 -17.56
N LYS A 60 7.32 -23.57 -18.45
CA LYS A 60 8.74 -23.44 -18.09
C LYS A 60 8.95 -22.20 -17.23
N CYS A 61 8.39 -21.05 -17.63
CA CYS A 61 8.49 -19.83 -16.84
C CYS A 61 7.88 -19.96 -15.44
N SER A 62 6.76 -20.69 -15.32
CA SER A 62 6.09 -20.94 -14.03
C SER A 62 6.93 -21.85 -13.13
N PHE A 63 7.53 -22.91 -13.70
CA PHE A 63 8.46 -23.78 -12.98
C PHE A 63 9.68 -23.01 -12.47
N ASP A 64 10.29 -22.19 -13.32
CA ASP A 64 11.46 -21.39 -12.96
C ASP A 64 11.14 -20.40 -11.84
N GLU A 65 9.97 -19.73 -11.85
CA GLU A 65 9.59 -18.81 -10.78
C GLU A 65 9.32 -19.55 -9.47
N ILE A 66 8.74 -20.75 -9.52
CA ILE A 66 8.55 -21.59 -8.32
C ILE A 66 9.90 -22.02 -7.74
N LEU A 67 10.87 -22.39 -8.60
CA LEU A 67 12.22 -22.74 -8.18
C LEU A 67 12.94 -21.55 -7.54
N ASP A 68 12.84 -20.36 -8.14
CA ASP A 68 13.42 -19.14 -7.59
C ASP A 68 12.77 -18.75 -6.26
N ALA A 69 11.45 -18.86 -6.15
CA ALA A 69 10.70 -18.61 -4.93
C ALA A 69 11.13 -19.52 -3.78
N TYR A 70 11.39 -20.80 -4.08
CA TYR A 70 11.94 -21.75 -3.12
C TYR A 70 13.32 -21.31 -2.62
N ARG A 71 14.18 -20.83 -3.53
CA ARG A 71 15.50 -20.26 -3.23
C ARG A 71 15.46 -18.84 -2.63
N LYS A 72 14.26 -18.32 -2.31
CA LYS A 72 14.02 -16.95 -1.82
C LYS A 72 14.56 -15.86 -2.77
N ARG A 73 14.54 -16.13 -4.07
CA ARG A 73 14.89 -15.21 -5.15
C ARG A 73 13.68 -15.03 -6.07
N GLY A 74 13.82 -14.18 -7.08
CA GLY A 74 12.79 -13.98 -8.10
C GLY A 74 11.95 -12.72 -7.90
N ILE A 75 11.11 -12.46 -8.89
CA ILE A 75 10.35 -11.21 -9.03
C ILE A 75 9.20 -11.19 -8.02
N ALA A 76 8.53 -12.34 -7.83
CA ALA A 76 7.44 -12.45 -6.86
C ALA A 76 7.92 -12.18 -5.43
N ARG A 77 9.11 -12.67 -5.08
CA ARG A 77 9.72 -12.45 -3.77
C ARG A 77 10.14 -11.00 -3.55
N LYS A 78 10.74 -10.35 -4.55
CA LYS A 78 11.09 -8.92 -4.51
C LYS A 78 9.87 -8.03 -4.27
N LYS A 79 8.73 -8.34 -4.92
CA LYS A 79 7.46 -7.62 -4.73
C LYS A 79 6.98 -7.67 -3.27
N ARG A 80 7.11 -8.83 -2.64
CA ARG A 80 6.79 -9.06 -1.23
C ARG A 80 7.67 -8.19 -0.32
N GLU A 81 8.98 -8.17 -0.57
CA GLU A 81 9.96 -7.38 0.19
C GLU A 81 9.70 -5.88 0.06
N ASN A 82 9.40 -5.40 -1.14
CA ASN A 82 9.04 -4.00 -1.38
C ASN A 82 7.81 -3.58 -0.54
N LEU A 83 6.77 -4.42 -0.47
CA LEU A 83 5.59 -4.13 0.35
C LEU A 83 5.90 -4.13 1.85
N HIS A 84 6.77 -5.03 2.30
CA HIS A 84 7.24 -5.04 3.69
C HIS A 84 8.07 -3.81 4.04
N GLY A 85 8.96 -3.37 3.13
CA GLY A 85 9.72 -2.14 3.28
C GLY A 85 8.82 -0.91 3.37
N LEU A 86 7.86 -0.79 2.46
CA LEU A 86 6.88 0.31 2.45
C LEU A 86 6.04 0.33 3.74
N ALA A 87 5.56 -0.83 4.19
CA ALA A 87 4.80 -0.93 5.42
C ALA A 87 5.64 -0.60 6.66
N SER A 88 6.94 -0.91 6.66
CA SER A 88 7.86 -0.58 7.76
C SER A 88 8.14 0.91 7.83
N ALA A 89 8.37 1.57 6.69
CA ALA A 89 8.59 3.01 6.60
C ALA A 89 7.38 3.81 7.12
N ASN A 90 6.17 3.30 6.85
CA ASN A 90 4.90 3.96 7.18
C ASN A 90 4.23 3.41 8.45
N ARG A 91 4.97 2.74 9.33
CA ARG A 91 4.44 2.11 10.55
C ARG A 91 3.69 3.10 11.46
N SER A 92 4.13 4.35 11.50
CA SER A 92 3.50 5.41 12.31
C SER A 92 2.04 5.66 11.92
N PHE A 93 1.66 5.45 10.66
CA PHE A 93 0.33 5.76 10.13
C PHE A 93 -0.72 4.66 10.36
N ALA A 94 -0.39 3.58 11.07
CA ALA A 94 -1.33 2.48 11.35
C ALA A 94 -2.63 2.96 12.06
N HIS A 95 -2.55 4.08 12.77
CA HIS A 95 -3.67 4.72 13.45
C HIS A 95 -4.65 5.41 12.51
N PHE A 96 -4.43 5.51 11.20
CA PHE A 96 -5.44 6.10 10.30
C PHE A 96 -6.51 5.10 9.84
N ARG A 97 -6.35 3.81 10.14
CA ARG A 97 -7.28 2.74 9.68
C ARG A 97 -8.70 2.85 10.27
N TRP A 98 -8.83 3.37 11.49
CA TRP A 98 -10.10 3.47 12.22
C TRP A 98 -10.77 4.84 12.06
N CYS A 99 -10.04 5.84 11.56
CA CYS A 99 -10.50 7.22 11.52
C CYS A 99 -11.47 7.53 10.37
N SER A 100 -11.56 6.66 9.35
CA SER A 100 -12.48 6.85 8.21
C SER A 100 -13.93 6.46 8.51
N ALA A 101 -14.19 5.83 9.66
CA ALA A 101 -15.54 5.43 10.08
C ALA A 101 -16.24 6.53 10.89
N GLY A 102 -16.21 7.77 10.42
CA GLY A 102 -17.24 8.73 10.79
C GLY A 102 -18.55 8.26 10.16
N ARG A 103 -19.45 7.64 10.95
CA ARG A 103 -20.82 7.37 10.51
C ARG A 103 -21.35 8.66 9.89
N ARG A 104 -21.71 8.66 8.59
CA ARG A 104 -22.41 9.80 8.01
C ARG A 104 -23.61 10.10 8.92
N PRO A 105 -23.77 11.32 9.44
CA PRO A 105 -24.98 11.65 10.18
C PRO A 105 -26.18 11.41 9.24
N ARG A 106 -27.25 10.82 9.78
CA ARG A 106 -28.52 10.70 9.03
C ARG A 106 -28.90 12.09 8.51
N LYS A 107 -29.24 12.20 7.22
CA LYS A 107 -29.65 13.47 6.59
C LYS A 107 -30.76 14.11 7.43
N GLY A 108 -30.54 15.35 7.89
CA GLY A 108 -31.58 16.16 8.55
C GLY A 108 -31.24 16.74 9.93
N GLN A 109 -30.17 16.30 10.60
CA GLN A 109 -29.76 16.89 11.88
C GLN A 109 -28.47 17.70 11.70
N ARG A 110 -28.56 19.04 11.78
CA ARG A 110 -27.39 19.90 12.00
C ARG A 110 -26.97 19.70 13.46
N ALA A 111 -26.05 18.76 13.71
CA ALA A 111 -25.47 18.61 15.03
C ALA A 111 -24.66 19.87 15.37
N ASN A 112 -24.93 20.47 16.53
CA ASN A 112 -24.21 21.62 17.03
C ASN A 112 -22.76 21.20 17.31
N LYS A 113 -21.75 21.96 16.84
CA LYS A 113 -20.33 21.59 16.96
C LYS A 113 -19.87 21.27 18.39
N LYS A 114 -20.59 21.76 19.40
CA LYS A 114 -20.30 21.60 20.83
C LYS A 114 -20.76 20.24 21.41
N ASP A 115 -21.68 19.56 20.71
CA ASP A 115 -22.31 18.31 21.18
C ASP A 115 -21.71 17.06 20.52
N LEU A 116 -20.68 17.24 19.69
CA LEU A 116 -20.01 16.12 19.04
C LEU A 116 -19.13 15.40 20.06
N PRO A 117 -19.25 14.06 20.20
CA PRO A 117 -18.46 13.30 21.16
C PRO A 117 -16.96 13.53 20.93
N LEU A 118 -16.16 13.44 22.00
CA LEU A 118 -14.71 13.67 22.02
C LEU A 118 -13.92 12.94 20.92
N THR A 119 -14.51 11.94 20.25
CA THR A 119 -14.00 11.29 19.05
C THR A 119 -13.78 12.25 17.86
N LEU A 120 -14.44 13.41 17.81
CA LEU A 120 -14.20 14.42 16.78
C LEU A 120 -13.05 15.38 17.07
N ARG A 121 -12.56 15.45 18.32
CA ARG A 121 -11.29 16.15 18.63
C ARG A 121 -10.07 15.39 18.12
N CYS A 122 -10.22 14.10 17.80
CA CYS A 122 -9.14 13.25 17.32
C CYS A 122 -8.65 13.70 15.92
N ALA A 123 -9.53 14.19 15.04
CA ALA A 123 -9.15 14.72 13.73
C ALA A 123 -8.34 16.04 13.82
N ASP A 124 -8.65 16.88 14.80
CA ASP A 124 -7.95 18.16 15.03
C ASP A 124 -6.61 17.96 15.77
N GLN A 125 -6.53 17.02 16.72
CA GLN A 125 -5.26 16.61 17.34
C GLN A 125 -4.30 15.93 16.35
N GLN A 126 -4.83 15.29 15.30
CA GLN A 126 -4.03 14.63 14.26
C GLN A 126 -3.39 15.59 13.27
N ARG A 127 -4.01 16.75 12.98
CA ARG A 127 -3.38 17.81 12.15
C ARG A 127 -2.09 18.35 12.77
N ALA A 128 -2.03 18.46 14.10
CA ALA A 128 -0.84 18.92 14.80
C ALA A 128 0.29 17.89 14.69
N ALA A 129 0.02 16.61 14.95
CA ALA A 129 1.03 15.55 14.95
C ALA A 129 1.61 15.24 13.55
N SER A 130 0.81 15.33 12.48
CA SER A 130 1.31 15.11 11.12
C SER A 130 2.11 16.31 10.58
N HIS A 131 1.75 17.54 10.95
CA HIS A 131 2.53 18.73 10.58
C HIS A 131 3.87 18.83 11.32
N GLU A 132 3.97 18.23 12.50
CA GLU A 132 5.22 18.09 13.28
C GLU A 132 6.14 17.01 12.70
N LEU A 133 5.59 15.83 12.35
CA LEU A 133 6.34 14.73 11.71
C LEU A 133 6.82 15.05 10.29
N VAL A 134 6.11 15.89 9.54
CA VAL A 134 6.55 16.37 8.20
C VAL A 134 7.69 17.39 8.34
N ARG A 135 7.73 18.17 9.43
CA ARG A 135 8.84 19.11 9.71
C ARG A 135 10.13 18.39 10.11
N ASP A 136 10.04 17.31 10.88
CA ASP A 136 11.22 16.55 11.34
C ASP A 136 11.88 15.71 10.25
N ARG A 137 11.18 15.40 9.15
CA ARG A 137 11.72 14.56 8.07
C ARG A 137 12.41 15.31 6.94
N GLY A 138 12.36 16.64 6.87
CA GLY A 138 13.06 17.42 5.83
C GLY A 138 12.87 16.88 4.39
N GLU A 139 11.78 16.15 4.14
CA GLU A 139 11.51 15.45 2.89
C GLU A 139 10.25 16.06 2.31
N GLU A 140 10.44 16.84 1.25
CA GLU A 140 9.37 17.16 0.31
C GLU A 140 8.70 15.82 -0.04
N THR A 141 7.39 15.74 0.17
CA THR A 141 6.60 14.58 -0.26
C THR A 141 6.96 14.28 -1.71
N PRO A 142 7.42 13.07 -2.08
CA PRO A 142 7.71 12.77 -3.46
C PRO A 142 6.39 12.91 -4.20
N VAL A 143 6.33 13.95 -5.01
CA VAL A 143 5.33 14.17 -6.04
C VAL A 143 5.24 12.85 -6.78
N SER A 144 4.09 12.17 -6.68
CA SER A 144 3.88 10.90 -7.37
C SER A 144 4.23 11.08 -8.84
N ASP A 145 4.99 10.13 -9.42
CA ASP A 145 5.50 10.15 -10.81
C ASP A 145 4.46 10.49 -11.90
N THR A 146 3.17 10.50 -11.56
CA THR A 146 2.07 11.00 -12.40
C THR A 146 2.08 12.52 -12.63
N GLU A 147 2.66 13.35 -11.75
CA GLU A 147 2.62 14.82 -11.91
C GLU A 147 3.85 15.40 -12.65
N MET A 148 4.94 14.63 -12.83
CA MET A 148 6.08 15.09 -13.63
C MET A 148 5.78 15.12 -15.13
N VAL A 149 4.91 14.22 -15.62
CA VAL A 149 4.62 14.09 -17.06
C VAL A 149 3.74 15.22 -17.59
N GLU A 150 2.96 15.89 -16.73
CA GLU A 150 2.10 17.02 -17.14
C GLU A 150 2.87 18.36 -17.16
N SER A 151 3.96 18.49 -16.39
CA SER A 151 4.73 19.74 -16.28
C SER A 151 5.78 19.93 -17.38
N GLU A 152 6.22 18.84 -18.04
CA GLU A 152 7.06 18.91 -19.24
C GLU A 152 6.23 19.10 -20.52
N PHE A 153 4.98 18.61 -20.55
CA PHE A 153 4.11 18.76 -21.72
C PHE A 153 3.59 20.20 -21.93
N LEU A 154 3.55 21.03 -20.88
CA LEU A 154 3.09 22.42 -20.94
C LEU A 154 4.22 23.47 -21.13
N ARG A 155 5.44 23.04 -21.48
CA ARG A 155 6.55 23.94 -21.85
C ARG A 155 6.98 23.82 -23.32
N LEU A 156 6.25 23.05 -24.12
CA LEU A 156 6.41 22.93 -25.56
C LEU A 156 5.08 23.31 -26.23
N ASP A 157 4.79 24.61 -26.22
CA ASP A 157 3.99 25.35 -27.22
C ASP A 157 4.25 26.86 -27.02
#